data_AF-A0A939G7Q9-F1
#
_entry.id   AF-A0A939G7Q9-F1
#
_cell.length_a   1.000
_cell.length_b   1.000
_cell.length_c   1.000
_cell.angle_alpha   90.00
_cell.angle_beta   90.00
_cell.angle_gamma   90.00
#
_symmetry.space_group_name_H-M   'P 1'
#
loop_
_entity.id
_entity.type
_entity.pdbx_description
1 polymer ?
#
loop_
_entity_poly.entity_id
_entity_poly.type
_entity_poly.pdbx_seq_one_letter_code
_entity_poly.pdbx_strand_id
1 'polypeptide(L)'
;MKNAYYSFLTAFVFSLLALSTSYAQLSETYVNGIGSETIRQEAFTLIITPVGGALLDISIDKNPYANTSIRLRDDQKTTIYTAHSRSDNPLFARRLDLRELDNGTYWLDVWVDKKHVVRRLQLTSVNGEYQAVILP
;
A
#
# COMPACT_ATOMS: atom_id res chain seq x y z
N MET A 1 -72.55 3.18 -4.72
CA MET A 1 -72.67 1.93 -5.51
C MET A 1 -71.66 1.97 -6.66
N LYS A 2 -71.19 0.80 -7.14
CA LYS A 2 -70.27 0.57 -8.28
C LYS A 2 -68.77 0.84 -8.03
N ASN A 3 -68.09 -0.24 -7.63
CA ASN A 3 -66.96 -0.92 -8.28
C ASN A 3 -65.92 -0.02 -8.99
N ALA A 4 -64.66 0.06 -8.54
CA ALA A 4 -63.61 -0.98 -8.49
C ALA A 4 -62.89 -1.23 -9.83
N TYR A 5 -61.59 -0.89 -9.86
CA TYR A 5 -60.58 -1.48 -10.73
C TYR A 5 -59.34 -1.80 -9.87
N TYR A 6 -58.86 -3.04 -9.98
CA TYR A 6 -57.64 -3.55 -9.33
C TYR A 6 -56.55 -3.77 -10.40
N SER A 7 -55.28 -3.83 -9.95
CA SER A 7 -54.09 -4.28 -10.70
C SER A 7 -53.62 -3.35 -11.83
N PHE A 8 -52.37 -3.31 -12.28
CA PHE A 8 -51.08 -3.94 -11.86
C PHE A 8 -50.05 -2.80 -11.57
N LEU A 9 -48.75 -2.96 -11.26
CA LEU A 9 -47.81 -4.10 -11.30
C LEU A 9 -46.70 -3.90 -10.22
N THR A 10 -46.06 -4.98 -9.77
CA THR A 10 -44.81 -4.93 -8.99
C THR A 10 -43.57 -5.26 -9.86
N ALA A 11 -42.58 -4.36 -9.87
CA ALA A 11 -41.19 -4.59 -10.29
C ALA A 11 -40.34 -3.55 -9.55
N PHE A 12 -39.64 -3.84 -8.45
CA PHE A 12 -38.58 -4.83 -8.19
C PHE A 12 -37.22 -4.45 -8.84
N VAL A 13 -36.22 -4.30 -7.96
CA VAL A 13 -34.75 -4.38 -8.17
C VAL A 13 -33.92 -3.12 -8.49
N PHE A 14 -33.12 -2.75 -7.48
CA PHE A 14 -31.74 -2.23 -7.50
C PHE A 14 -31.32 -1.20 -8.56
N SER A 15 -31.32 0.07 -8.14
CA SER A 15 -30.34 1.07 -8.60
C SER A 15 -29.12 1.08 -7.66
N LEU A 16 -28.33 0.01 -7.67
CA LEU A 16 -27.07 -0.11 -6.93
C LEU A 16 -25.96 -0.43 -7.93
N LEU A 17 -24.75 0.10 -7.69
CA LEU A 17 -23.53 -0.09 -8.50
C LEU A 17 -23.44 0.72 -9.81
N ALA A 18 -23.27 2.04 -9.67
CA ALA A 18 -22.48 2.84 -10.61
C ALA A 18 -21.16 3.28 -9.94
N LEU A 19 -20.47 2.34 -9.28
CA LEU A 19 -19.07 2.49 -8.84
C LEU A 19 -18.15 2.20 -10.02
N SER A 20 -18.07 3.13 -10.98
CA SER A 20 -17.06 3.11 -12.04
C SER A 20 -15.69 3.52 -11.48
N THR A 21 -15.12 2.67 -10.63
CA THR A 21 -13.74 2.82 -10.16
C THR A 21 -12.78 2.56 -11.30
N SER A 22 -12.31 3.63 -11.95
CA SER A 22 -11.27 3.63 -12.96
C SER A 22 -9.89 3.32 -12.37
N TYR A 23 -9.67 2.07 -11.96
CA TYR A 23 -8.35 1.53 -11.65
C TYR A 23 -7.86 0.68 -12.83
N ALA A 24 -7.27 1.34 -13.83
CA ALA A 24 -6.73 0.67 -15.01
C ALA A 24 -5.45 1.35 -15.53
N GLN A 25 -4.43 1.47 -14.68
CA GLN A 25 -3.06 1.65 -15.15
C GLN A 25 -2.02 1.10 -14.16
N LEU A 26 -2.05 -0.22 -13.94
CA LEU A 26 -0.86 -0.94 -13.48
C LEU A 26 0.10 -1.03 -14.67
N SER A 27 1.14 -0.20 -14.65
CA SER A 27 2.25 -0.24 -15.60
C SER A 27 3.52 -0.74 -14.90
N GLU A 28 4.40 -1.37 -15.68
CA GLU A 28 5.77 -1.77 -15.31
C GLU A 28 5.91 -3.10 -14.53
N THR A 29 5.66 -4.19 -15.27
CA THR A 29 6.56 -5.38 -15.37
C THR A 29 7.15 -5.97 -14.08
N TYR A 30 6.33 -6.73 -13.35
CA TYR A 30 6.77 -7.57 -12.22
C TYR A 30 7.60 -8.77 -12.71
N VAL A 31 8.94 -8.71 -12.58
CA VAL A 31 9.84 -9.86 -12.87
C VAL A 31 10.54 -10.29 -11.59
N ASN A 32 9.91 -11.21 -10.86
CA ASN A 32 10.36 -11.82 -9.59
C ASN A 32 10.64 -10.82 -8.44
N GLY A 33 9.99 -11.03 -7.28
CA GLY A 33 9.91 -10.06 -6.17
C GLY A 33 11.19 -9.72 -5.38
N ILE A 34 12.37 -9.86 -6.00
CA ILE A 34 13.68 -9.44 -5.48
C ILE A 34 14.06 -8.03 -6.01
N GLY A 35 13.24 -7.45 -6.91
CA GLY A 35 13.45 -6.11 -7.46
C GLY A 35 12.90 -4.97 -6.60
N SER A 36 13.41 -3.75 -6.83
CA SER A 36 12.81 -2.53 -6.30
C SER A 36 11.45 -2.26 -6.92
N GLU A 37 10.46 -1.87 -6.12
CA GLU A 37 9.18 -1.36 -6.62
C GLU A 37 9.21 0.17 -6.70
N THR A 38 8.76 0.74 -7.82
CA THR A 38 8.56 2.20 -8.00
C THR A 38 7.08 2.49 -8.21
N ILE A 39 6.52 3.37 -7.37
CA ILE A 39 5.11 3.71 -7.32
C ILE A 39 5.00 5.21 -7.54
N ARG A 40 4.51 5.59 -8.73
CA ARG A 40 4.33 7.00 -9.12
C ARG A 40 2.90 7.43 -8.81
N GLN A 41 2.76 8.50 -8.04
CA GLN A 41 1.50 9.18 -7.75
C GLN A 41 1.64 10.64 -8.17
N GLU A 42 0.52 11.29 -8.45
CA GLU A 42 0.46 12.72 -8.82
C GLU A 42 1.22 13.65 -7.86
N ALA A 43 1.29 13.30 -6.56
CA ALA A 43 1.88 14.14 -5.51
C ALA A 43 3.25 13.66 -4.99
N PHE A 44 3.70 12.44 -5.37
CA PHE A 44 4.96 11.86 -4.90
C PHE A 44 5.38 10.63 -5.73
N THR A 45 6.67 10.32 -5.72
CA THR A 45 7.20 9.01 -6.16
C THR A 45 7.74 8.26 -4.95
N LEU A 46 7.25 7.05 -4.72
CA LEU A 46 7.74 6.12 -3.70
C LEU A 46 8.57 5.02 -4.37
N ILE A 47 9.77 4.77 -3.85
CA ILE A 47 10.65 3.69 -4.25
C ILE A 47 10.92 2.82 -3.02
N ILE A 48 10.68 1.52 -3.14
CA ILE A 48 10.94 0.52 -2.09
C ILE A 48 11.95 -0.46 -2.66
N THR A 49 13.11 -0.61 -2.02
CA THR A 49 14.21 -1.47 -2.48
C THR A 49 14.59 -2.46 -1.39
N PRO A 50 14.37 -3.78 -1.59
CA PRO A 50 15.00 -4.79 -0.77
C PRO A 50 16.52 -4.70 -0.93
N VAL A 51 17.22 -4.58 0.19
CA VAL A 51 18.68 -4.64 0.26
C VAL A 51 19.02 -5.94 1.01
N GLY A 52 20.00 -6.68 0.50
CA GLY A 52 20.30 -8.04 0.99
C GLY A 52 20.53 -8.10 2.51
N GLY A 53 20.12 -9.20 3.14
CA GLY A 53 20.16 -9.36 4.60
C GLY A 53 19.01 -8.66 5.33
N ALA A 54 17.78 -8.76 4.80
CA ALA A 54 16.56 -8.15 5.33
C ALA A 54 16.66 -6.66 5.68
N LEU A 55 17.37 -5.89 4.84
CA LEU A 55 17.31 -4.44 4.85
C LEU A 55 16.26 -3.97 3.84
N LEU A 56 15.58 -2.86 4.14
CA LEU A 56 14.59 -2.27 3.23
C LEU A 56 14.82 -0.76 3.11
N ASP A 57 15.27 -0.31 1.94
CA ASP A 57 15.41 1.10 1.64
C ASP A 57 14.09 1.65 1.08
N ILE A 58 13.58 2.69 1.73
CA ILE A 58 12.36 3.41 1.36
C ILE A 58 12.76 4.84 1.04
N SER A 59 12.47 5.28 -0.18
CA SER A 59 12.67 6.66 -0.64
C SER A 59 11.36 7.24 -1.14
N ILE A 60 11.05 8.46 -0.73
CA ILE A 60 9.85 9.20 -1.12
C ILE A 60 10.29 10.59 -1.58
N ASP A 61 10.18 10.83 -2.89
CA ASP A 61 10.27 12.16 -3.50
C ASP A 61 8.88 12.78 -3.49
N LYS A 62 8.73 13.93 -2.83
CA LYS A 62 7.45 14.57 -2.48
C LYS A 62 7.55 16.09 -2.59
N ASN A 63 6.40 16.77 -2.53
CA ASN A 63 6.40 18.19 -2.25
C ASN A 63 7.14 18.48 -0.91
N PRO A 64 8.04 19.49 -0.87
CA PRO A 64 8.68 19.99 0.35
C PRO A 64 7.77 19.99 1.59
N TYR A 65 6.57 20.54 1.50
CA TYR A 65 5.70 20.75 2.66
C TYR A 65 4.69 19.61 2.92
N ALA A 66 4.71 18.55 2.11
CA ALA A 66 3.84 17.40 2.30
C ALA A 66 4.21 16.63 3.57
N ASN A 67 3.22 16.35 4.42
CA ASN A 67 3.37 15.50 5.60
C ASN A 67 3.58 14.06 5.15
N THR A 68 4.59 13.39 5.69
CA THR A 68 4.90 12.00 5.34
C THR A 68 4.88 11.11 6.57
N SER A 69 4.31 9.92 6.43
CA SER A 69 4.29 8.90 7.46
C SER A 69 4.54 7.55 6.80
N ILE A 70 5.45 6.76 7.37
CA ILE A 70 5.57 5.32 7.07
C ILE A 70 5.29 4.54 8.35
N ARG A 71 4.59 3.41 8.22
CA ARG A 71 4.35 2.44 9.31
C ARG A 71 4.57 1.03 8.79
N LEU A 72 5.13 0.17 9.63
CA LEU A 72 5.19 -1.27 9.38
C LEU A 72 4.26 -1.96 10.38
N ARG A 73 3.44 -2.90 9.88
CA ARG A 73 2.54 -3.72 10.69
C ARG A 73 2.77 -5.21 10.48
N ASP A 74 2.56 -5.99 11.53
CA ASP A 74 2.48 -7.46 11.50
C ASP A 74 1.10 -7.96 11.00
N ASP A 75 0.89 -9.28 11.01
CA ASP A 75 -0.36 -9.93 10.61
C ASP A 75 -1.49 -9.78 11.64
N GLN A 76 -1.17 -9.51 12.91
CA GLN A 76 -2.15 -9.09 13.92
C GLN A 76 -2.55 -7.62 13.78
N LYS A 77 -1.95 -6.89 12.82
CA LYS A 77 -2.10 -5.45 12.53
C LYS A 77 -1.50 -4.54 13.60
N THR A 78 -0.70 -5.05 14.52
CA THR A 78 0.10 -4.25 15.46
C THR A 78 1.08 -3.41 14.66
N THR A 79 1.29 -2.15 15.06
CA THR A 79 2.31 -1.30 14.44
C THR A 79 3.64 -1.52 15.14
N ILE A 80 4.60 -2.13 14.45
CA ILE A 80 5.92 -2.48 14.97
C ILE A 80 6.99 -1.42 14.66
N TYR A 81 6.76 -0.58 13.64
CA TYR A 81 7.61 0.56 13.33
C TYR A 81 6.78 1.75 12.82
N THR A 82 7.22 2.96 13.12
CA THR A 82 6.64 4.20 12.59
C THR A 82 7.72 5.26 12.42
N ALA A 83 7.70 5.97 11.30
CA ALA A 83 8.46 7.21 11.14
C ALA A 83 7.63 8.29 10.44
N HIS A 84 7.90 9.53 10.79
CA HIS A 84 7.22 10.70 10.24
C HIS A 84 8.22 11.71 9.71
N SER A 85 7.77 12.56 8.77
CA SER A 85 8.43 13.81 8.45
C SER A 85 7.43 14.93 8.20
N ARG A 86 7.81 16.12 8.67
CA ARG A 86 7.21 17.42 8.37
C ARG A 86 8.29 18.44 7.98
N SER A 87 9.41 17.95 7.44
CA SER A 87 10.50 18.78 6.90
C SER A 87 10.15 19.30 5.51
N ASP A 88 10.57 20.52 5.23
CA ASP A 88 10.69 21.14 3.91
C ASP A 88 11.63 20.40 2.93
N ASN A 89 12.36 19.38 3.39
CA ASN A 89 13.08 18.49 2.49
C ASN A 89 12.09 17.73 1.56
N PRO A 90 12.21 17.87 0.22
CA PRO A 90 11.41 17.11 -0.75
C PRO A 90 11.74 15.61 -0.74
N LEU A 91 12.89 15.19 -0.20
CA LEU A 91 13.28 13.80 -0.09
C LEU A 91 13.10 13.27 1.33
N PHE A 92 12.25 12.26 1.50
CA PHE A 92 12.18 11.45 2.71
C PHE A 92 12.75 10.06 2.44
N ALA A 93 13.91 9.75 3.03
CA ALA A 93 14.56 8.45 2.92
C ALA A 93 14.68 7.77 4.29
N ARG A 94 14.42 6.45 4.35
CA ARG A 94 14.60 5.60 5.54
C ARG A 94 15.08 4.22 5.12
N ARG A 95 16.09 3.71 5.84
CA ARG A 95 16.48 2.29 5.81
C ARG A 95 15.83 1.61 7.01
N LEU A 96 15.09 0.53 6.78
CA LEU A 96 14.58 -0.34 7.84
C LEU A 96 15.49 -1.55 7.95
N ASP A 97 15.73 -1.98 9.18
CA ASP A 97 16.38 -3.25 9.50
C ASP A 97 15.29 -4.21 9.96
N LEU A 98 15.12 -5.31 9.23
CA LEU A 98 14.05 -6.29 9.46
C LEU A 98 14.62 -7.63 9.97
N ARG A 99 15.92 -7.68 10.34
CA ARG A 99 16.61 -8.90 10.78
C ARG A 99 16.16 -9.42 12.15
N GLU A 100 15.63 -8.54 12.99
CA GLU A 100 15.07 -8.89 14.31
C GLU A 100 13.58 -9.28 14.24
N LEU A 101 12.99 -9.31 13.04
CA LEU A 101 11.60 -9.72 12.83
C LEU A 101 11.50 -11.20 12.46
N ASP A 102 10.42 -11.83 12.90
CA ASP A 102 10.10 -13.21 12.57
C ASP A 102 9.81 -13.41 11.07
N ASN A 103 9.90 -14.66 10.62
CA ASN A 103 9.41 -15.04 9.29
C ASN A 103 7.89 -14.83 9.21
N GLY A 104 7.42 -14.00 8.29
CA GLY A 104 6.02 -13.62 8.25
C GLY A 104 5.67 -12.63 7.16
N THR A 105 4.38 -12.33 7.06
CA THR A 105 3.87 -11.28 6.19
C THR A 105 3.72 -9.98 6.98
N TYR A 106 4.19 -8.88 6.42
CA TYR A 106 4.11 -7.54 7.00
C TYR A 106 3.47 -6.56 6.02
N TRP A 107 2.93 -5.45 6.54
CA TRP A 107 2.32 -4.38 5.76
C TRP A 107 3.06 -3.08 5.98
N LEU A 108 3.68 -2.56 4.93
CA LEU A 108 4.24 -1.21 4.86
C LEU A 108 3.14 -0.26 4.38
N ASP A 109 2.65 0.58 5.28
CA ASP A 109 1.76 1.69 4.95
C ASP A 109 2.56 2.98 4.77
N VAL A 110 2.32 3.68 3.66
CA VAL A 110 2.94 4.97 3.33
C VAL A 110 1.85 6.01 3.09
N TRP A 111 1.86 7.09 3.87
CA TRP A 111 1.00 8.25 3.66
C TRP A 111 1.83 9.46 3.25
N VAL A 112 1.37 10.16 2.21
CA VAL A 112 1.85 11.49 1.83
C VAL A 112 0.61 12.40 1.74
N ASP A 113 0.49 13.30 2.70
CA ASP A 113 -0.74 14.05 3.05
C ASP A 113 -2.00 13.16 3.06
N LYS A 114 -2.85 13.27 2.03
CA LYS A 114 -4.13 12.53 1.91
C LYS A 114 -4.03 11.26 1.07
N LYS A 115 -2.89 11.01 0.40
CA LYS A 115 -2.67 9.84 -0.45
C LYS A 115 -2.07 8.72 0.44
N HIS A 116 -2.56 7.50 0.27
CA HIS A 116 -2.14 6.32 1.03
C HIS A 116 -1.79 5.19 0.06
N VAL A 117 -0.63 4.58 0.28
CA VAL A 117 -0.16 3.38 -0.41
C VAL A 117 0.08 2.30 0.64
N VAL A 118 -0.39 1.09 0.37
CA VAL A 118 -0.09 -0.10 1.17
C VAL A 118 0.72 -1.05 0.32
N ARG A 119 1.79 -1.61 0.90
CA ARG A 119 2.52 -2.73 0.32
C ARG A 119 2.69 -3.85 1.30
N ARG A 120 2.63 -5.07 0.76
CA ARG A 120 2.82 -6.30 1.51
C ARG A 120 4.26 -6.75 1.31
N LEU A 121 4.90 -7.14 2.41
CA LEU A 121 6.25 -7.64 2.45
C LEU A 121 6.20 -9.07 2.99
N GLN A 122 6.98 -9.97 2.40
CA GLN A 122 7.22 -11.30 2.95
C GLN A 122 8.65 -11.36 3.46
N LEU A 123 8.83 -11.69 4.73
CA LEU A 123 10.12 -12.03 5.31
C LEU A 123 10.28 -13.54 5.34
N THR A 124 11.42 -14.01 4.85
CA THR A 124 11.79 -15.43 4.85
C THR A 124 13.27 -15.56 5.15
N SER A 125 13.60 -16.32 6.20
CA SER A 125 14.96 -16.78 6.49
C SER A 125 15.18 -18.15 5.84
N VAL A 126 16.22 -18.26 4.99
CA VAL A 126 16.65 -19.50 4.35
C VAL A 126 18.12 -19.71 4.70
N ASN A 127 18.45 -20.83 5.35
CA ASN A 127 19.81 -21.15 5.81
C ASN A 127 20.47 -20.06 6.69
N GLY A 128 19.66 -19.25 7.40
CA GLY A 128 20.13 -18.12 8.21
C GLY A 128 20.26 -16.80 7.44
N GLU A 129 20.13 -16.80 6.12
CA GLU A 129 20.04 -15.58 5.32
C GLU A 129 18.59 -15.08 5.26
N TYR A 130 18.36 -13.86 5.75
CA TYR A 130 17.05 -13.23 5.72
C TYR A 130 16.82 -12.46 4.42
N GLN A 131 15.68 -12.70 3.79
CA GLN A 131 15.26 -12.05 2.55
C GLN A 131 13.92 -11.34 2.75
N ALA A 132 13.83 -10.11 2.26
CA ALA A 132 12.60 -9.34 2.20
C ALA A 132 12.12 -9.30 0.74
N VAL A 133 10.90 -9.76 0.50
CA VAL A 133 10.27 -9.83 -0.82
C VAL A 133 9.06 -8.90 -0.84
N ILE A 134 9.00 -8.00 -1.81
CA ILE A 134 7.80 -7.18 -2.02
C ILE A 134 6.76 -8.05 -2.73
N LEU A 135 5.52 -8.00 -2.25
CA LEU A 135 4.38 -8.71 -2.83
C LEU A 135 3.37 -7.72 -3.44
N PRO A 136 2.70 -8.10 -4.55
CA PRO A 136 1.59 -7.33 -5.12
C PRO A 136 0.35 -7.37 -4.21
#